data_AF-A0A841NP90-F1
#
_entry.id   AF-A0A841NP90-F1
#
_cell.length_a   1.000
_cell.length_b   1.000
_cell.length_c   1.000
_cell.angle_alpha   90.00
_cell.angle_beta   90.00
_cell.angle_gamma   90.00
#
_symmetry.space_group_name_H-M   'P 1'
#
loop_
_entity.id
_entity.type
_entity.pdbx_description
1 polymer ?
#
loop_
_entity_poly.entity_id
_entity_poly.type
_entity_poly.pdbx_seq_one_letter_code
_entity_poly.pdbx_strand_id
1 'polypeptide(L)'
;MVIKKNFDNPQSVWLNSFETSLNKFSKYTLLVLATLGTPVLLTDLEIAVESFFVKNSMLGASYEPMIFEKSVRELENTFIKTDIDKMGNFIIEYQNPSIYDFLLYYLDGKNRIINILISSFVFIDQFQTIFSGQELPGKIMLNNDQIKIIGDRIFDLEDNLKTCKVYRNNNYGDKFEFVKSEDYLYQFLNYLNNNYSEKSESVMNFIYRNFDIKFDHSSYKSEYIQLLHNLDLTRFEFEEERLISDFFIDIETIEELEIFDEFGLLFPTTYEKWINSEHFAETAYYIIRQALEDITGEDVFYYQPIIETISRIYPLDLSDELKFLEDKAEDHDRYVDHQIEMANDREFDDYDYSDISDDVIIEEIFNSLKE
;
A
#
# COMPACT_ATOMS: atom_id res chain seq x y z
N MET A 1 11.77 -7.42 42.78
CA MET A 1 11.46 -8.54 41.85
C MET A 1 10.13 -8.28 41.13
N VAL A 2 9.97 -7.11 40.49
CA VAL A 2 8.71 -6.68 39.84
C VAL A 2 8.91 -6.34 38.35
N ILE A 3 10.16 -6.05 37.93
CA ILE A 3 10.48 -5.63 36.55
C ILE A 3 10.42 -6.81 35.55
N LYS A 4 10.70 -8.05 35.99
CA LYS A 4 10.78 -9.21 35.08
C LYS A 4 9.43 -9.76 34.63
N LYS A 5 8.33 -9.46 35.34
CA LYS A 5 7.00 -10.02 35.05
C LYS A 5 6.21 -9.19 34.01
N ASN A 6 6.63 -7.96 33.74
CA ASN A 6 5.98 -7.06 32.78
C ASN A 6 6.40 -7.33 31.33
N PHE A 7 7.54 -7.99 31.11
CA PHE A 7 8.00 -8.39 29.77
C PHE A 7 7.33 -9.67 29.26
N ASP A 8 6.68 -10.45 30.14
CA ASP A 8 5.93 -11.65 29.75
C ASP A 8 4.54 -11.31 29.19
N ASN A 9 4.07 -10.06 29.35
CA ASN A 9 2.82 -9.58 28.79
C ASN A 9 2.92 -8.07 28.45
N PRO A 10 3.54 -7.69 27.31
CA PRO A 10 3.72 -6.29 26.92
C PRO A 10 2.40 -5.50 26.86
N GLN A 11 1.27 -6.17 26.61
CA GLN A 11 -0.06 -5.54 26.63
C GLN A 11 -0.42 -4.97 28.00
N SER A 12 0.04 -5.59 29.09
CA SER A 12 -0.23 -5.12 30.45
C SER A 12 0.47 -3.80 30.78
N VAL A 13 1.62 -3.54 30.16
CA VAL A 13 2.38 -2.29 30.32
C VAL A 13 1.62 -1.14 29.66
N TRP A 14 1.19 -1.34 28.41
CA TRP A 14 0.43 -0.34 27.67
C TRP A 14 -0.93 -0.09 28.28
N LEU A 15 -1.64 -1.14 28.72
CA LEU A 15 -2.94 -1.00 29.35
C LEU A 15 -2.88 -0.16 30.63
N ASN A 16 -1.88 -0.40 31.49
CA ASN A 16 -1.73 0.38 32.71
C ASN A 16 -1.45 1.86 32.38
N SER A 17 -0.47 2.14 31.52
CA SER A 17 -0.17 3.51 31.10
C SER A 17 -1.37 4.20 30.44
N PHE A 18 -2.10 3.47 29.59
CA PHE A 18 -3.29 3.98 28.93
C PHE A 18 -4.36 4.32 29.97
N GLU A 19 -4.70 3.41 30.87
CA GLU A 19 -5.81 3.60 31.80
C GLU A 19 -5.52 4.60 32.92
N THR A 20 -4.28 4.66 33.42
CA THR A 20 -3.94 5.48 34.59
C THR A 20 -3.29 6.81 34.26
N SER A 21 -2.49 6.87 33.19
CA SER A 21 -1.66 8.04 32.90
C SER A 21 -2.31 9.00 31.91
N LEU A 22 -3.21 8.50 31.06
CA LEU A 22 -3.89 9.33 30.07
C LEU A 22 -5.22 9.87 30.57
N ASN A 23 -5.43 11.16 30.35
CA ASN A 23 -6.75 11.75 30.48
C ASN A 23 -7.72 11.19 29.41
N LYS A 24 -9.02 11.38 29.62
CA LYS A 24 -10.07 10.85 28.74
C LYS A 24 -9.95 11.33 27.29
N PHE A 25 -9.59 12.60 27.07
CA PHE A 25 -9.42 13.15 25.74
C PHE A 25 -8.26 12.46 25.02
N SER A 26 -7.09 12.37 25.68
CA SER A 26 -5.88 11.73 25.15
C SER A 26 -6.07 10.24 24.86
N LYS A 27 -6.84 9.53 25.68
CA LYS A 27 -7.27 8.14 25.38
C LYS A 27 -8.00 8.07 24.03
N TYR A 28 -8.99 8.93 23.81
CA TYR A 28 -9.73 8.92 22.54
C TYR A 28 -8.91 9.44 21.37
N THR A 29 -8.04 10.44 21.56
CA THR A 29 -7.07 10.87 20.54
C THR A 29 -6.26 9.68 20.04
N LEU A 30 -5.75 8.84 20.95
CA LEU A 30 -4.98 7.65 20.59
C LEU A 30 -5.83 6.57 19.89
N LEU A 31 -7.09 6.39 20.30
CA LEU A 31 -8.02 5.48 19.62
C LEU A 31 -8.39 5.98 18.20
N VAL A 32 -8.53 7.30 18.02
CA VAL A 32 -8.73 7.90 16.69
C VAL A 32 -7.48 7.71 15.83
N LEU A 33 -6.29 7.93 16.38
CA LEU A 33 -5.03 7.65 15.69
C LEU A 33 -4.94 6.19 15.23
N ALA A 34 -5.41 5.23 16.03
CA ALA A 34 -5.51 3.82 15.63
C ALA A 34 -6.29 3.64 14.34
N THR A 35 -7.37 4.38 14.14
CA THR A 35 -8.17 4.29 12.91
C THR A 35 -7.46 4.91 11.71
N LEU A 36 -6.65 5.95 11.89
CA LEU A 36 -5.90 6.57 10.78
C LEU A 36 -4.73 5.69 10.34
N GLY A 37 -4.04 5.09 11.31
CA GLY A 37 -2.74 4.45 11.11
C GLY A 37 -1.59 5.46 11.26
N THR A 38 -0.36 4.97 11.11
CA THR A 38 0.86 5.78 11.17
C THR A 38 1.82 5.37 10.07
N PRO A 39 2.62 6.28 9.49
CA PRO A 39 2.70 7.72 9.79
C PRO A 39 1.45 8.49 9.34
N VAL A 40 1.14 9.61 10.02
CA VAL A 40 0.05 10.52 9.66
C VAL A 40 0.43 11.97 9.95
N LEU A 41 -0.09 12.93 9.18
CA LEU A 41 0.08 14.35 9.46
C LEU A 41 -0.65 14.75 10.75
N LEU A 42 -0.04 15.59 11.57
CA LEU A 42 -0.66 16.13 12.78
C LEU A 42 -1.98 16.84 12.48
N THR A 43 -2.06 17.55 11.35
CA THR A 43 -3.26 18.23 10.87
C THR A 43 -4.39 17.27 10.52
N ASP A 44 -4.09 16.11 9.92
CA ASP A 44 -5.10 15.09 9.62
C ASP A 44 -5.57 14.41 10.92
N LEU A 45 -4.67 14.17 11.88
CA LEU A 45 -5.07 13.70 13.21
C LEU A 45 -5.99 14.70 13.92
N GLU A 46 -5.69 16.00 13.85
CA GLU A 46 -6.52 17.06 14.42
C GLU A 46 -7.94 17.05 13.82
N ILE A 47 -8.05 16.99 12.49
CA ILE A 47 -9.33 16.92 11.76
C ILE A 47 -10.16 15.71 12.20
N ALA A 48 -9.52 14.54 12.30
CA ALA A 48 -10.20 13.32 12.72
C ALA A 48 -10.68 13.38 14.19
N VAL A 49 -9.85 13.95 15.08
CA VAL A 49 -10.17 14.12 16.51
C VAL A 49 -11.27 15.15 16.71
N GLU A 50 -11.24 16.26 15.97
CA GLU A 50 -12.32 17.25 15.95
C GLU A 50 -13.64 16.60 15.54
N SER A 51 -13.67 15.89 14.40
CA SER A 51 -14.86 15.18 13.93
C SER A 51 -15.39 14.20 14.98
N PHE A 52 -14.49 13.44 15.61
CA PHE A 52 -14.83 12.51 16.69
C PHE A 52 -15.56 13.21 17.84
N PHE A 53 -14.99 14.27 18.41
CA PHE A 53 -15.59 14.93 19.57
C PHE A 53 -16.82 15.76 19.23
N VAL A 54 -16.88 16.39 18.06
CA VAL A 54 -18.05 17.15 17.59
C VAL A 54 -19.26 16.22 17.43
N LYS A 55 -19.08 15.06 16.81
CA LYS A 55 -20.17 14.07 16.63
C LYS A 55 -20.53 13.33 17.90
N ASN A 56 -19.63 13.27 18.89
CA ASN A 56 -19.81 12.50 20.12
C ASN A 56 -19.79 13.36 21.39
N SER A 57 -20.48 14.51 21.37
CA SER A 57 -20.57 15.43 22.51
C SER A 57 -21.08 14.77 23.81
N MET A 58 -21.84 13.67 23.69
CA MET A 58 -22.28 12.85 24.82
C MET A 58 -21.13 12.25 25.66
N LEU A 59 -19.90 12.25 25.15
CA LEU A 59 -18.72 11.79 25.88
C LEU A 59 -18.27 12.78 26.97
N GLY A 60 -18.90 13.97 27.07
CA GLY A 60 -18.60 14.95 28.11
C GLY A 60 -17.24 15.62 27.95
N ALA A 61 -16.73 15.65 26.73
CA ALA A 61 -15.57 16.42 26.31
C ALA A 61 -15.91 17.09 24.97
N SER A 62 -15.54 18.35 24.81
CA SER A 62 -15.65 19.12 23.58
C SER A 62 -14.28 19.27 22.94
N TYR A 63 -14.27 19.37 21.61
CA TYR A 63 -13.07 19.73 20.88
C TYR A 63 -12.68 21.18 21.19
N GLU A 64 -11.42 21.39 21.54
CA GLU A 64 -10.77 22.71 21.57
C GLU A 64 -9.30 22.53 21.13
N PRO A 65 -8.75 23.41 20.27
CA PRO A 65 -7.38 23.25 19.77
C PRO A 65 -6.33 23.14 20.90
N MET A 66 -6.47 23.94 21.97
CA MET A 66 -5.56 23.88 23.12
C MET A 66 -5.65 22.55 23.89
N ILE A 67 -6.80 21.88 23.88
CA ILE A 67 -6.97 20.54 24.48
C ILE A 67 -6.32 19.49 23.57
N PHE A 68 -6.50 19.60 22.26
CA PHE A 68 -5.84 18.74 21.29
C PHE A 68 -4.30 18.80 21.42
N GLU A 69 -3.71 20.00 21.42
CA GLU A 69 -2.26 20.19 21.61
C GLU A 69 -1.75 19.62 22.94
N LYS A 70 -2.54 19.72 24.02
CA LYS A 70 -2.20 19.08 25.30
C LYS A 70 -2.24 17.57 25.20
N SER A 71 -3.22 17.01 24.48
CA SER A 71 -3.34 15.58 24.30
C SER A 71 -2.18 14.99 23.51
N VAL A 72 -1.72 15.68 22.46
CA VAL A 72 -0.54 15.27 21.68
C VAL A 72 0.71 15.25 22.57
N ARG A 73 0.93 16.32 23.35
CA ARG A 73 2.05 16.39 24.31
C ARG A 73 1.99 15.31 25.41
N GLU A 74 0.80 14.92 25.85
CA GLU A 74 0.63 13.85 26.85
C GLU A 74 0.92 12.47 26.26
N LEU A 75 0.63 12.26 24.97
CA LEU A 75 0.91 11.01 24.26
C LEU A 75 2.38 10.90 23.84
N GLU A 76 3.05 12.02 23.62
CA GLU A 76 4.43 12.08 23.12
C GLU A 76 5.45 11.41 24.05
N ASN A 77 6.46 10.75 23.46
CA ASN A 77 7.50 9.97 24.13
C ASN A 77 7.02 8.74 24.92
N THR A 78 5.70 8.48 24.95
CA THR A 78 5.12 7.29 25.57
C THR A 78 4.40 6.43 24.53
N PHE A 79 3.44 7.02 23.82
CA PHE A 79 2.63 6.33 22.81
C PHE A 79 2.99 6.73 21.38
N ILE A 80 3.35 8.01 21.20
CA ILE A 80 3.67 8.55 19.87
C ILE A 80 5.04 9.25 19.90
N LYS A 81 5.64 9.34 18.72
CA LYS A 81 6.73 10.26 18.42
C LYS A 81 6.27 11.26 17.38
N THR A 82 6.83 12.46 17.43
CA THR A 82 6.60 13.52 16.46
C THR A 82 7.89 13.81 15.71
N ASP A 83 7.83 13.74 14.38
CA ASP A 83 8.94 14.12 13.50
C ASP A 83 8.52 15.34 12.65
N ILE A 84 9.52 16.09 12.14
CA ILE A 84 9.30 17.24 11.25
C ILE A 84 9.95 16.92 9.91
N ASP A 85 9.19 17.03 8.83
CA ASP A 85 9.70 16.82 7.48
C ASP A 85 10.41 18.07 6.91
N LYS A 86 10.98 17.96 5.70
CA LYS A 86 11.67 19.09 5.06
C LYS A 86 10.79 20.31 4.78
N MET A 87 9.46 20.12 4.70
CA MET A 87 8.47 21.17 4.44
C MET A 87 7.95 21.81 5.73
N GLY A 88 8.37 21.30 6.90
CA GLY A 88 7.91 21.77 8.21
C GLY A 88 6.59 21.15 8.64
N ASN A 89 6.15 20.07 7.99
CA ASN A 89 4.97 19.32 8.43
C ASN A 89 5.34 18.45 9.63
N PHE A 90 4.44 18.42 10.62
CA PHE A 90 4.56 17.54 11.77
C PHE A 90 3.92 16.18 11.46
N ILE A 91 4.67 15.11 11.70
CA ILE A 91 4.30 13.73 11.42
C ILE A 91 4.21 12.97 12.74
N ILE A 92 3.11 12.24 12.91
CA ILE A 92 2.85 11.41 14.08
C ILE A 92 3.03 9.94 13.72
N GLU A 93 3.86 9.26 14.51
CA GLU A 93 4.09 7.83 14.42
C GLU A 93 3.98 7.18 15.80
N TYR A 94 3.72 5.88 15.84
CA TYR A 94 3.83 5.14 17.10
C TYR A 94 5.27 5.13 17.60
N GLN A 95 5.43 5.32 18.90
CA GLN A 95 6.74 5.22 19.56
C GLN A 95 7.30 3.79 19.46
N ASN A 96 6.42 2.79 19.38
CA ASN A 96 6.75 1.37 19.29
C ASN A 96 5.65 0.60 18.54
N PRO A 97 5.98 -0.34 17.63
CA PRO A 97 4.99 -1.12 16.90
C PRO A 97 3.97 -1.86 17.79
N SER A 98 4.38 -2.32 18.98
CA SER A 98 3.47 -3.03 19.92
C SER A 98 2.31 -2.19 20.46
N ILE A 99 2.35 -0.86 20.27
CA ILE A 99 1.25 0.03 20.63
C ILE A 99 0.07 -0.20 19.69
N TYR A 100 0.33 -0.42 18.40
CA TYR A 100 -0.72 -0.77 17.44
C TYR A 100 -1.42 -2.06 17.85
N ASP A 101 -0.66 -3.12 18.15
CA ASP A 101 -1.20 -4.40 18.62
C ASP A 101 -2.03 -4.24 19.90
N PHE A 102 -1.55 -3.42 20.84
CA PHE A 102 -2.28 -3.08 22.05
C PHE A 102 -3.62 -2.40 21.74
N LEU A 103 -3.66 -1.44 20.81
CA LEU A 103 -4.87 -0.70 20.47
C LEU A 103 -5.91 -1.60 19.79
N LEU A 104 -5.47 -2.52 18.91
CA LEU A 104 -6.33 -3.54 18.32
C LEU A 104 -6.95 -4.42 19.41
N TYR A 105 -6.11 -4.99 20.28
CA TYR A 105 -6.57 -5.82 21.39
C TYR A 105 -7.47 -5.05 22.37
N TYR A 106 -7.18 -3.77 22.61
CA TYR A 106 -7.99 -2.92 23.47
C TYR A 106 -9.37 -2.67 22.86
N LEU A 107 -9.48 -2.45 21.55
CA LEU A 107 -10.75 -2.16 20.89
C LEU A 107 -11.58 -3.41 20.62
N ASP A 108 -10.95 -4.58 20.49
CA ASP A 108 -11.64 -5.83 20.19
C ASP A 108 -12.77 -6.12 21.19
N GLY A 109 -13.93 -6.51 20.68
CA GLY A 109 -15.16 -6.70 21.44
C GLY A 109 -15.81 -5.43 22.04
N LYS A 110 -15.19 -4.24 21.94
CA LYS A 110 -15.77 -2.98 22.47
C LYS A 110 -16.70 -2.32 21.46
N ASN A 111 -17.77 -3.03 21.10
CA ASN A 111 -18.73 -2.63 20.07
C ASN A 111 -19.22 -1.18 20.20
N ARG A 112 -19.50 -0.70 21.42
CA ARG A 112 -19.95 0.68 21.63
C ARG A 112 -18.90 1.72 21.20
N ILE A 113 -17.62 1.47 21.51
CA ILE A 113 -16.54 2.40 21.15
C ILE A 113 -16.29 2.33 19.65
N ILE A 114 -16.29 1.12 19.07
CA ILE A 114 -16.15 0.91 17.63
C ILE A 114 -17.26 1.66 16.86
N ASN A 115 -18.52 1.54 17.27
CA ASN A 115 -19.63 2.23 16.62
C ASN A 115 -19.45 3.77 16.67
N ILE A 116 -18.99 4.29 17.80
CA ILE A 116 -18.70 5.72 17.98
C ILE A 116 -17.56 6.17 17.05
N LEU A 117 -16.47 5.39 16.97
CA LEU A 117 -15.37 5.66 16.05
C LEU A 117 -15.85 5.70 14.60
N ILE A 118 -16.51 4.63 14.12
CA ILE A 118 -16.98 4.52 12.73
C ILE A 118 -17.90 5.70 12.36
N SER A 119 -18.84 6.06 13.24
CA SER A 119 -19.77 7.17 12.99
C SER A 119 -19.11 8.55 12.81
N SER A 120 -17.83 8.65 13.16
CA SER A 120 -17.05 9.89 13.12
C SER A 120 -15.94 9.94 12.07
N PHE A 121 -15.77 8.89 11.27
CA PHE A 121 -14.72 8.86 10.24
C PHE A 121 -14.83 10.02 9.26
N VAL A 122 -13.69 10.48 8.77
CA VAL A 122 -13.55 11.57 7.80
C VAL A 122 -12.54 11.26 6.71
N PHE A 123 -11.69 10.25 6.91
CA PHE A 123 -10.75 9.75 5.90
C PHE A 123 -11.10 8.32 5.49
N ILE A 124 -10.86 8.00 4.22
CA ILE A 124 -11.10 6.66 3.66
C ILE A 124 -10.25 5.59 4.34
N ASP A 125 -9.06 5.94 4.82
CA ASP A 125 -8.15 5.04 5.53
C ASP A 125 -8.81 4.46 6.80
N GLN A 126 -9.63 5.25 7.49
CA GLN A 126 -10.27 4.82 8.74
C GLN A 126 -11.19 3.61 8.56
N PHE A 127 -11.73 3.41 7.36
CA PHE A 127 -12.58 2.27 7.02
C PHE A 127 -11.81 0.97 6.83
N GLN A 128 -10.49 1.04 6.62
CA GLN A 128 -9.66 -0.09 6.22
C GLN A 128 -8.44 -0.33 7.11
N THR A 129 -7.97 0.63 7.91
CA THR A 129 -6.73 0.46 8.68
C THR A 129 -6.83 -0.64 9.73
N ILE A 130 -7.83 -0.58 10.61
CA ILE A 130 -7.98 -1.55 11.73
C ILE A 130 -9.26 -2.38 11.68
N PHE A 131 -10.13 -2.13 10.71
CA PHE A 131 -11.45 -2.78 10.62
C PHE A 131 -11.59 -3.57 9.33
N SER A 132 -12.25 -4.72 9.40
CA SER A 132 -12.57 -5.58 8.25
C SER A 132 -13.94 -6.22 8.45
N GLY A 133 -14.63 -6.61 7.38
CA GLY A 133 -15.87 -7.38 7.49
C GLY A 133 -15.68 -8.89 7.48
N GLN A 134 -14.43 -9.35 7.42
CA GLN A 134 -14.01 -10.75 7.52
C GLN A 134 -12.84 -10.89 8.50
N GLU A 135 -12.46 -12.12 8.83
CA GLU A 135 -11.35 -12.38 9.74
C GLU A 135 -10.03 -12.18 8.99
N LEU A 136 -9.31 -11.09 9.32
CA LEU A 136 -8.00 -10.77 8.74
C LEU A 136 -6.97 -10.56 9.85
N PRO A 137 -5.73 -11.07 9.70
CA PRO A 137 -4.64 -10.79 10.63
C PRO A 137 -4.43 -9.29 10.82
N GLY A 138 -4.28 -8.86 12.07
CA GLY A 138 -4.05 -7.44 12.40
C GLY A 138 -5.26 -6.54 12.22
N LYS A 139 -6.48 -7.07 12.10
CA LYS A 139 -7.71 -6.27 12.01
C LYS A 139 -8.81 -6.79 12.93
N ILE A 140 -9.71 -5.88 13.31
CA ILE A 140 -10.91 -6.14 14.08
C ILE A 140 -12.05 -6.47 13.11
N MET A 141 -12.60 -7.68 13.23
CA MET A 141 -13.76 -8.09 12.45
C MET A 141 -15.02 -7.37 12.93
N LEU A 142 -15.66 -6.64 12.02
CA LEU A 142 -16.91 -5.94 12.26
C LEU A 142 -18.10 -6.88 12.14
N ASN A 143 -19.07 -6.70 13.03
CA ASN A 143 -20.37 -7.37 12.92
C ASN A 143 -21.29 -6.66 11.90
N ASN A 144 -22.41 -7.30 11.54
CA ASN A 144 -23.32 -6.78 10.53
C ASN A 144 -23.91 -5.40 10.86
N ASP A 145 -24.12 -5.08 12.15
CA ASP A 145 -24.64 -3.77 12.54
C ASP A 145 -23.57 -2.69 12.40
N GLN A 146 -22.30 -3.00 12.70
CA GLN A 146 -21.17 -2.10 12.44
C GLN A 146 -20.96 -1.84 10.95
N ILE A 147 -21.13 -2.87 10.10
CA ILE A 147 -21.01 -2.74 8.64
C ILE A 147 -22.15 -1.86 8.07
N LYS A 148 -23.33 -1.84 8.69
CA LYS A 148 -24.37 -0.85 8.34
C LYS A 148 -23.93 0.57 8.69
N ILE A 149 -23.34 0.79 9.88
CA ILE A 149 -22.81 2.12 10.27
C ILE A 149 -21.70 2.56 9.29
N ILE A 150 -20.86 1.63 8.81
CA ILE A 150 -19.89 1.91 7.74
C ILE A 150 -20.60 2.41 6.48
N GLY A 151 -21.66 1.72 6.04
CA GLY A 151 -22.45 2.11 4.87
C GLY A 151 -23.11 3.49 5.01
N ASP A 152 -23.67 3.79 6.18
CA ASP A 152 -24.24 5.12 6.48
C ASP A 152 -23.16 6.20 6.44
N ARG A 153 -21.98 5.90 7.01
CA ARG A 153 -20.90 6.86 7.08
C ARG A 153 -20.23 7.14 5.72
N ILE A 154 -20.10 6.12 4.88
CA ILE A 154 -19.59 6.28 3.51
C ILE A 154 -20.51 7.19 2.72
N PHE A 155 -21.83 6.97 2.83
CA PHE A 155 -22.82 7.82 2.17
C PHE A 155 -22.70 9.30 2.60
N ASP A 156 -22.46 9.56 3.90
CA ASP A 156 -22.23 10.93 4.38
C ASP A 156 -20.95 11.60 3.84
N LEU A 157 -19.97 10.80 3.38
CA LEU A 157 -18.65 11.27 2.96
C LEU A 157 -18.46 11.28 1.44
N GLU A 158 -19.43 10.77 0.68
CA GLU A 158 -19.31 10.51 -0.76
C GLU A 158 -18.81 11.72 -1.55
N ASP A 159 -19.30 12.93 -1.25
CA ASP A 159 -18.91 14.16 -1.95
C ASP A 159 -17.54 14.73 -1.52
N ASN A 160 -16.87 14.13 -0.53
CA ASN A 160 -15.67 14.68 0.10
C ASN A 160 -14.72 13.58 0.60
N LEU A 161 -14.49 12.57 -0.23
CA LEU A 161 -13.55 11.49 0.06
C LEU A 161 -12.13 12.06 0.12
N LYS A 162 -11.43 11.77 1.22
CA LYS A 162 -10.06 12.21 1.46
C LYS A 162 -9.24 11.08 2.06
N THR A 163 -7.97 11.06 1.72
CA THR A 163 -6.96 10.20 2.34
C THR A 163 -6.14 10.98 3.37
N CYS A 164 -5.75 10.28 4.43
CA CYS A 164 -4.71 10.72 5.36
C CYS A 164 -3.41 9.92 5.19
N LYS A 165 -3.36 9.00 4.21
CA LYS A 165 -2.19 8.18 3.96
C LYS A 165 -1.08 9.02 3.34
N VAL A 166 0.10 8.88 3.93
CA VAL A 166 1.32 9.53 3.48
C VAL A 166 2.41 8.50 3.23
N TYR A 167 3.28 8.78 2.27
CA TYR A 167 4.50 8.01 2.04
C TYR A 167 5.72 8.91 2.16
N ARG A 168 6.83 8.32 2.59
CA ARG A 168 8.10 9.02 2.73
C ARG A 168 8.80 9.09 1.38
N ASN A 169 9.02 10.30 0.88
CA ASN A 169 9.78 10.58 -0.33
C ASN A 169 11.21 11.02 0.04
N ASN A 170 12.21 10.30 -0.47
CA ASN A 170 13.64 10.51 -0.19
C ASN A 170 14.40 11.19 -1.36
N ASN A 171 13.73 11.86 -2.29
CA ASN A 171 14.36 12.47 -3.48
C ASN A 171 15.39 13.60 -3.20
N TYR A 172 15.72 13.90 -1.94
CA TYR A 172 16.56 15.04 -1.55
C TYR A 172 17.67 14.66 -0.54
N GLY A 173 18.44 13.61 -0.83
CA GLY A 173 19.57 13.19 0.01
C GLY A 173 19.14 12.87 1.44
N ASP A 174 19.78 13.51 2.44
CA ASP A 174 19.47 13.29 3.87
C ASP A 174 18.09 13.85 4.32
N LYS A 175 17.38 14.58 3.46
CA LYS A 175 16.07 15.18 3.79
C LYS A 175 14.93 14.40 3.16
N PHE A 176 13.92 14.11 3.98
CA PHE A 176 12.69 13.46 3.54
C PHE A 176 11.50 14.42 3.55
N GLU A 177 10.50 14.10 2.74
CA GLU A 177 9.18 14.73 2.74
C GLU A 177 8.12 13.65 2.88
N PHE A 178 7.01 13.97 3.54
CA PHE A 178 5.83 13.12 3.48
C PHE A 178 4.86 13.68 2.44
N VAL A 179 4.55 12.85 1.44
CA VAL A 179 3.64 13.21 0.36
C VAL A 179 2.34 12.42 0.55
N LYS A 180 1.20 13.10 0.38
CA LYS A 180 -0.11 12.43 0.40
C LYS A 180 -0.25 11.56 -0.83
N SER A 181 -0.81 10.38 -0.67
CA SER A 181 -1.14 9.54 -1.81
C SER A 181 -2.41 10.06 -2.49
N GLU A 182 -2.38 10.37 -3.78
CA GLU A 182 -3.49 11.04 -4.47
C GLU A 182 -4.51 10.04 -5.09
N ASP A 183 -4.07 8.83 -5.48
CA ASP A 183 -4.90 7.88 -6.24
C ASP A 183 -5.34 6.65 -5.44
N TYR A 184 -6.25 6.82 -4.48
CA TYR A 184 -6.69 5.70 -3.61
C TYR A 184 -8.07 5.12 -3.91
N LEU A 185 -8.77 5.64 -4.92
CA LEU A 185 -10.19 5.33 -5.10
C LEU A 185 -10.42 3.84 -5.39
N TYR A 186 -9.84 3.27 -6.43
CA TYR A 186 -10.09 1.87 -6.79
C TYR A 186 -9.58 0.88 -5.75
N GLN A 187 -8.47 1.17 -5.09
CA GLN A 187 -8.01 0.37 -3.95
C GLN A 187 -9.04 0.39 -2.82
N PHE A 188 -9.59 1.56 -2.50
CA PHE A 188 -10.63 1.71 -1.49
C PHE A 188 -11.92 0.99 -1.91
N LEU A 189 -12.36 1.13 -3.15
CA LEU A 189 -13.55 0.43 -3.67
C LEU A 189 -13.38 -1.10 -3.63
N ASN A 190 -12.21 -1.62 -4.01
CA ASN A 190 -11.88 -3.05 -3.85
C ASN A 190 -11.95 -3.48 -2.38
N TYR A 191 -11.41 -2.67 -1.47
CA TYR A 191 -11.50 -2.96 -0.04
C TYR A 191 -12.96 -3.05 0.43
N LEU A 192 -13.78 -2.06 0.06
CA LEU A 192 -15.20 -2.04 0.38
C LEU A 192 -15.93 -3.26 -0.20
N ASN A 193 -15.62 -3.62 -1.44
CA ASN A 193 -16.22 -4.77 -2.09
C ASN A 193 -15.91 -6.07 -1.32
N ASN A 194 -14.64 -6.32 -1.04
CA ASN A 194 -14.20 -7.56 -0.43
C ASN A 194 -14.58 -7.71 1.04
N ASN A 195 -14.94 -6.61 1.72
CA ASN A 195 -15.19 -6.63 3.16
C ASN A 195 -16.64 -6.33 3.53
N TYR A 196 -17.33 -5.46 2.80
CA TYR A 196 -18.56 -4.84 3.28
C TYR A 196 -19.75 -4.95 2.33
N SER A 197 -19.52 -5.12 1.02
CA SER A 197 -20.59 -5.02 0.01
C SER A 197 -21.66 -6.11 0.14
N GLU A 198 -21.29 -7.35 0.45
CA GLU A 198 -22.24 -8.45 0.66
C GLU A 198 -23.20 -8.21 1.83
N LYS A 199 -22.77 -7.43 2.83
CA LYS A 199 -23.49 -7.20 4.08
C LYS A 199 -24.14 -5.81 4.15
N SER A 200 -23.88 -4.94 3.19
CA SER A 200 -24.40 -3.56 3.16
C SER A 200 -24.72 -3.10 1.74
N GLU A 201 -26.02 -2.99 1.46
CA GLU A 201 -26.52 -2.44 0.21
C GLU A 201 -26.06 -0.99 -0.03
N SER A 202 -25.92 -0.18 1.03
CA SER A 202 -25.40 1.18 0.93
C SER A 202 -23.96 1.19 0.38
N VAL A 203 -23.11 0.29 0.89
CA VAL A 203 -21.73 0.14 0.41
C VAL A 203 -21.72 -0.33 -1.03
N MET A 204 -22.51 -1.36 -1.36
CA MET A 204 -22.62 -1.85 -2.73
C MET A 204 -23.03 -0.74 -3.70
N ASN A 205 -24.06 0.04 -3.35
CA ASN A 205 -24.52 1.15 -4.19
C ASN A 205 -23.49 2.26 -4.30
N PHE A 206 -22.72 2.54 -3.25
CA PHE A 206 -21.60 3.48 -3.32
C PHE A 206 -20.53 3.02 -4.31
N ILE A 207 -20.15 1.74 -4.29
CA ILE A 207 -19.17 1.18 -5.24
C ILE A 207 -19.66 1.36 -6.68
N TYR A 208 -20.90 0.98 -7.00
CA TYR A 208 -21.44 1.14 -8.36
C TYR A 208 -21.55 2.59 -8.83
N ARG A 209 -21.75 3.56 -7.93
CA ARG A 209 -21.79 4.98 -8.29
C ARG A 209 -20.40 5.59 -8.53
N ASN A 210 -19.39 5.06 -7.86
CA ASN A 210 -18.03 5.62 -7.85
C ASN A 210 -17.05 4.82 -8.71
N PHE A 211 -17.45 3.65 -9.22
CA PHE A 211 -16.72 2.93 -10.25
C PHE A 211 -17.08 3.49 -11.63
N ASP A 212 -16.10 4.07 -12.32
CA ASP A 212 -16.27 4.38 -13.74
C ASP A 212 -15.93 3.12 -14.55
N ILE A 213 -16.88 2.62 -15.35
CA ILE A 213 -16.59 1.51 -16.24
C ILE A 213 -15.67 1.93 -17.38
N LYS A 214 -15.62 3.22 -17.73
CA LYS A 214 -14.63 3.69 -18.67
C LYS A 214 -13.29 3.74 -17.96
N PHE A 215 -12.30 3.15 -18.60
CA PHE A 215 -10.94 3.26 -18.11
C PHE A 215 -10.45 4.71 -18.26
N ASP A 216 -9.95 5.28 -17.17
CA ASP A 216 -9.27 6.58 -17.16
C ASP A 216 -7.81 6.38 -16.78
N HIS A 217 -6.92 7.01 -17.55
CA HIS A 217 -5.45 6.91 -17.53
C HIS A 217 -4.81 7.27 -16.18
N SER A 218 -5.57 7.81 -15.24
CA SER A 218 -5.15 8.13 -13.87
C SER A 218 -5.25 6.96 -12.88
N SER A 219 -5.82 5.83 -13.31
CA SER A 219 -6.18 4.72 -12.43
C SER A 219 -5.05 3.70 -12.29
N TYR A 220 -4.81 3.19 -11.08
CA TYR A 220 -4.00 1.98 -10.92
C TYR A 220 -4.66 0.81 -11.65
N LYS A 221 -4.07 0.41 -12.78
CA LYS A 221 -4.60 -0.57 -13.74
C LYS A 221 -4.99 -1.90 -13.09
N SER A 222 -4.17 -2.42 -12.19
CA SER A 222 -4.44 -3.66 -11.46
C SER A 222 -5.70 -3.57 -10.60
N GLU A 223 -5.87 -2.50 -9.84
CA GLU A 223 -7.02 -2.29 -8.95
C GLU A 223 -8.29 -2.09 -9.77
N TYR A 224 -8.21 -1.38 -10.89
CA TYR A 224 -9.33 -1.22 -11.81
C TYR A 224 -9.81 -2.59 -12.32
N ILE A 225 -8.90 -3.42 -12.86
CA ILE A 225 -9.23 -4.75 -13.39
C ILE A 225 -9.77 -5.67 -12.31
N GLN A 226 -9.13 -5.70 -11.13
CA GLN A 226 -9.64 -6.49 -10.00
C GLN A 226 -11.07 -6.12 -9.62
N LEU A 227 -11.41 -4.82 -9.65
CA LEU A 227 -12.77 -4.41 -9.33
C LEU A 227 -13.73 -4.78 -10.46
N LEU A 228 -13.32 -4.59 -11.73
CA LEU A 228 -14.10 -4.98 -12.90
C LEU A 228 -14.49 -6.48 -12.86
N HIS A 229 -13.57 -7.35 -12.42
CA HIS A 229 -13.82 -8.77 -12.18
C HIS A 229 -14.90 -9.08 -11.14
N ASN A 230 -14.97 -8.26 -10.10
CA ASN A 230 -15.81 -8.53 -8.95
C ASN A 230 -17.19 -7.88 -9.04
N LEU A 231 -17.43 -7.04 -10.04
CA LEU A 231 -18.70 -6.34 -10.24
C LEU A 231 -19.61 -7.07 -11.22
N ASP A 232 -20.91 -6.91 -10.99
CA ASP A 232 -21.96 -7.34 -11.91
C ASP A 232 -22.00 -6.36 -13.09
N LEU A 233 -21.29 -6.70 -14.15
CA LEU A 233 -21.14 -5.86 -15.35
C LEU A 233 -22.46 -5.57 -16.06
N THR A 234 -23.52 -6.35 -15.80
CA THR A 234 -24.86 -6.11 -16.38
C THR A 234 -25.51 -4.82 -15.90
N ARG A 235 -24.95 -4.20 -14.85
CA ARG A 235 -25.40 -2.92 -14.29
C ARG A 235 -24.85 -1.70 -15.02
N PHE A 236 -23.92 -1.90 -15.95
CA PHE A 236 -23.29 -0.84 -16.70
C PHE A 236 -23.66 -0.90 -18.18
N GLU A 237 -23.67 0.26 -18.82
CA GLU A 237 -23.81 0.39 -20.27
C GLU A 237 -22.43 0.74 -20.84
N PHE A 238 -21.84 -0.18 -21.61
CA PHE A 238 -20.52 -0.03 -22.20
C PHE A 238 -20.34 -0.90 -23.45
N GLU A 239 -19.29 -0.61 -24.21
CA GLU A 239 -18.88 -1.40 -25.38
C GLU A 239 -17.57 -2.12 -25.05
N GLU A 240 -17.57 -3.46 -25.05
CA GLU A 240 -16.39 -4.28 -24.67
C GLU A 240 -15.16 -3.93 -25.52
N GLU A 241 -15.32 -3.82 -26.84
CA GLU A 241 -14.22 -3.50 -27.76
C GLU A 241 -13.58 -2.15 -27.43
N ARG A 242 -14.40 -1.16 -27.08
CA ARG A 242 -13.91 0.16 -26.71
C ARG A 242 -13.21 0.13 -25.36
N LEU A 243 -13.75 -0.57 -24.37
CA LEU A 243 -13.12 -0.68 -23.05
C LEU A 243 -11.72 -1.33 -23.16
N ILE A 244 -11.62 -2.46 -23.87
CA ILE A 244 -10.36 -3.15 -24.10
C ILE A 244 -9.37 -2.23 -24.83
N SER A 245 -9.84 -1.52 -25.86
CA SER A 245 -8.99 -0.57 -26.61
C SER A 245 -8.52 0.60 -25.76
N ASP A 246 -9.41 1.23 -24.99
CA ASP A 246 -9.10 2.40 -24.15
C ASP A 246 -8.08 2.01 -23.06
N PHE A 247 -8.21 0.81 -22.47
CA PHE A 247 -7.22 0.28 -21.54
C PHE A 247 -5.88 -0.02 -22.22
N PHE A 248 -5.90 -0.70 -23.35
CA PHE A 248 -4.66 -1.14 -24.00
C PHE A 248 -3.81 0.03 -24.50
N ILE A 249 -4.43 1.10 -25.01
CA ILE A 249 -3.71 2.29 -25.48
C ILE A 249 -2.92 2.97 -24.35
N ASP A 250 -3.31 2.75 -23.09
CA ASP A 250 -2.62 3.27 -21.91
C ASP A 250 -1.51 2.35 -21.38
N ILE A 251 -1.29 1.17 -21.98
CA ILE A 251 -0.22 0.27 -21.56
C ILE A 251 1.12 0.86 -22.01
N GLU A 252 1.99 1.13 -21.05
CA GLU A 252 3.32 1.70 -21.26
C GLU A 252 4.44 0.73 -20.88
N THR A 253 4.16 -0.28 -20.04
CA THR A 253 5.17 -1.22 -19.53
C THR A 253 4.85 -2.68 -19.84
N ILE A 254 5.86 -3.53 -19.71
CA ILE A 254 5.75 -4.96 -20.00
C ILE A 254 4.89 -5.69 -18.94
N GLU A 255 4.93 -5.24 -17.69
CA GLU A 255 4.12 -5.78 -16.58
C GLU A 255 2.63 -5.47 -16.80
N GLU A 256 2.32 -4.34 -17.41
CA GLU A 256 0.94 -3.97 -17.75
C GLU A 256 0.37 -4.86 -18.86
N LEU A 257 1.21 -5.44 -19.72
CA LEU A 257 0.79 -6.49 -20.66
C LEU A 257 0.38 -7.78 -19.93
N GLU A 258 0.96 -8.11 -18.77
CA GLU A 258 0.48 -9.25 -17.98
C GLU A 258 -0.90 -8.95 -17.38
N ILE A 259 -1.12 -7.73 -16.89
CA ILE A 259 -2.44 -7.31 -16.37
C ILE A 259 -3.50 -7.36 -17.47
N PHE A 260 -3.13 -7.06 -18.72
CA PHE A 260 -4.05 -7.10 -19.85
C PHE A 260 -4.63 -8.49 -20.13
N ASP A 261 -3.94 -9.58 -19.76
CA ASP A 261 -4.42 -10.96 -19.93
C ASP A 261 -5.72 -11.23 -19.16
N GLU A 262 -5.96 -10.52 -18.06
CA GLU A 262 -7.17 -10.65 -17.25
C GLU A 262 -8.45 -10.32 -18.05
N PHE A 263 -8.37 -9.51 -19.11
CA PHE A 263 -9.49 -9.30 -20.03
C PHE A 263 -9.92 -10.58 -20.75
N GLY A 264 -9.04 -11.56 -20.93
CA GLY A 264 -9.37 -12.86 -21.50
C GLY A 264 -10.36 -13.66 -20.65
N LEU A 265 -10.38 -13.42 -19.34
CA LEU A 265 -11.34 -14.01 -18.42
C LEU A 265 -12.70 -13.28 -18.44
N LEU A 266 -12.69 -11.96 -18.63
CA LEU A 266 -13.89 -11.11 -18.67
C LEU A 266 -14.63 -11.18 -20.00
N PHE A 267 -13.90 -11.03 -21.10
CA PHE A 267 -14.44 -10.87 -22.45
C PHE A 267 -13.72 -11.80 -23.44
N PRO A 268 -13.77 -13.14 -23.25
CA PRO A 268 -12.91 -14.09 -23.96
C PRO A 268 -12.97 -13.96 -25.49
N THR A 269 -14.16 -13.79 -26.06
CA THR A 269 -14.34 -13.67 -27.52
C THR A 269 -13.82 -12.35 -28.08
N THR A 270 -14.02 -11.25 -27.35
CA THR A 270 -13.59 -9.92 -27.78
C THR A 270 -12.08 -9.78 -27.62
N TYR A 271 -11.54 -10.23 -26.48
CA TYR A 271 -10.12 -10.31 -26.21
C TYR A 271 -9.36 -11.18 -27.22
N GLU A 272 -9.85 -12.39 -27.54
CA GLU A 272 -9.20 -13.28 -28.51
C GLU A 272 -9.08 -12.63 -29.90
N LYS A 273 -10.13 -11.93 -30.36
CA LYS A 273 -10.04 -11.19 -31.63
C LYS A 273 -9.01 -10.07 -31.57
N TRP A 274 -8.91 -9.42 -30.41
CA TRP A 274 -8.11 -8.23 -30.20
C TRP A 274 -6.60 -8.58 -30.14
N ILE A 275 -6.21 -9.64 -29.41
CA ILE A 275 -4.81 -10.12 -29.36
C ILE A 275 -4.31 -10.73 -30.69
N ASN A 276 -5.23 -11.13 -31.57
CA ASN A 276 -4.89 -11.61 -32.92
C ASN A 276 -4.81 -10.47 -33.96
N SER A 277 -4.99 -9.21 -33.54
CA SER A 277 -4.91 -8.05 -34.43
C SER A 277 -3.47 -7.61 -34.68
N GLU A 278 -3.22 -7.04 -35.86
CA GLU A 278 -1.92 -6.43 -36.19
C GLU A 278 -1.58 -5.28 -35.23
N HIS A 279 -2.58 -4.49 -34.84
CA HIS A 279 -2.40 -3.37 -33.92
C HIS A 279 -1.88 -3.82 -32.55
N PHE A 280 -2.42 -4.90 -31.98
CA PHE A 280 -1.92 -5.46 -30.73
C PHE A 280 -0.45 -5.85 -30.85
N ALA A 281 -0.12 -6.63 -31.89
CA ALA A 281 1.24 -7.11 -32.09
C ALA A 281 2.23 -5.95 -32.23
N GLU A 282 1.92 -4.96 -33.06
CA GLU A 282 2.77 -3.77 -33.26
C GLU A 282 3.06 -3.04 -31.94
N THR A 283 2.04 -2.78 -31.12
CA THR A 283 2.21 -2.08 -29.85
C THR A 283 2.93 -2.94 -28.82
N ALA A 284 2.60 -4.23 -28.70
CA ALA A 284 3.26 -5.13 -27.77
C ALA A 284 4.76 -5.25 -28.08
N TYR A 285 5.13 -5.42 -29.35
CA TYR A 285 6.54 -5.41 -29.76
C TYR A 285 7.24 -4.09 -29.44
N TYR A 286 6.56 -2.96 -29.63
CA TYR A 286 7.13 -1.66 -29.27
C TYR A 286 7.43 -1.56 -27.77
N ILE A 287 6.48 -1.91 -26.91
CA ILE A 287 6.63 -1.89 -25.44
C ILE A 287 7.77 -2.81 -25.01
N ILE A 288 7.78 -4.06 -25.49
CA ILE A 288 8.82 -5.05 -25.14
C ILE A 288 10.19 -4.54 -25.56
N ARG A 289 10.34 -4.01 -26.77
CA ARG A 289 11.63 -3.50 -27.25
C ARG A 289 12.10 -2.29 -26.47
N GLN A 290 11.21 -1.37 -26.14
CA GLN A 290 11.52 -0.22 -25.28
C GLN A 290 11.95 -0.67 -23.88
N ALA A 291 11.31 -1.67 -23.30
CA ALA A 291 11.71 -2.22 -22.00
C ALA A 291 13.10 -2.89 -22.03
N LEU A 292 13.47 -3.46 -23.18
CA LEU A 292 14.77 -4.08 -23.42
C LEU A 292 15.86 -3.10 -23.90
N GLU A 293 15.53 -1.83 -24.10
CA GLU A 293 16.53 -0.80 -24.43
C GLU A 293 17.43 -0.55 -23.22
N ASP A 294 18.74 -0.56 -23.46
CA ASP A 294 19.78 -0.25 -22.47
C ASP A 294 19.81 -1.13 -21.20
N ILE A 295 19.21 -2.33 -21.23
CA ILE A 295 19.26 -3.25 -20.09
C ILE A 295 20.69 -3.70 -19.76
N THR A 296 20.95 -3.81 -18.46
CA THR A 296 22.19 -4.36 -17.89
C THR A 296 22.09 -5.88 -17.73
N GLY A 297 23.19 -6.50 -17.29
CA GLY A 297 23.22 -7.95 -17.08
C GLY A 297 22.30 -8.43 -15.95
N GLU A 298 22.14 -7.64 -14.88
CA GLU A 298 21.25 -8.00 -13.77
C GLU A 298 19.77 -7.91 -14.16
N ASP A 299 19.42 -6.96 -15.03
CA ASP A 299 18.04 -6.75 -15.51
C ASP A 299 17.49 -7.96 -16.28
N VAL A 300 18.37 -8.81 -16.83
CA VAL A 300 17.97 -10.01 -17.57
C VAL A 300 17.13 -10.95 -16.70
N PHE A 301 17.52 -11.14 -15.44
CA PHE A 301 16.81 -12.01 -14.51
C PHE A 301 15.42 -11.50 -14.15
N TYR A 302 15.16 -10.21 -14.34
CA TYR A 302 13.85 -9.59 -14.19
C TYR A 302 13.00 -9.76 -15.45
N TYR A 303 13.52 -9.40 -16.63
CA TYR A 303 12.72 -9.37 -17.86
C TYR A 303 12.47 -10.73 -18.50
N GLN A 304 13.41 -11.68 -18.38
CA GLN A 304 13.27 -13.00 -18.99
C GLN A 304 11.98 -13.74 -18.58
N PRO A 305 11.65 -13.93 -17.28
CA PRO A 305 10.44 -14.64 -16.89
C PRO A 305 9.14 -13.95 -17.36
N ILE A 306 9.17 -12.61 -17.48
CA ILE A 306 8.03 -11.83 -17.96
C ILE A 306 7.83 -12.06 -19.47
N ILE A 307 8.89 -11.99 -20.27
CA ILE A 307 8.83 -12.21 -21.72
C ILE A 307 8.44 -13.65 -22.05
N GLU A 308 8.93 -14.64 -21.29
CA GLU A 308 8.50 -16.03 -21.42
C GLU A 308 7.00 -16.19 -21.13
N THR A 309 6.48 -15.47 -20.13
CA THR A 309 5.06 -15.46 -19.78
C THR A 309 4.22 -14.85 -20.91
N ILE A 310 4.63 -13.70 -21.43
CA ILE A 310 3.98 -13.02 -22.56
C ILE A 310 3.98 -13.89 -23.81
N SER A 311 5.11 -14.52 -24.15
CA SER A 311 5.24 -15.43 -25.32
C SER A 311 4.27 -16.62 -25.25
N ARG A 312 3.93 -17.05 -24.03
CA ARG A 312 2.98 -18.15 -23.81
C ARG A 312 1.52 -17.70 -23.86
N ILE A 313 1.23 -16.49 -23.39
CA ILE A 313 -0.13 -15.94 -23.31
C ILE A 313 -0.58 -15.41 -24.68
N TYR A 314 0.32 -14.71 -25.36
CA TYR A 314 0.03 -13.97 -26.57
C TYR A 314 0.55 -14.67 -27.82
N PRO A 315 -0.12 -14.51 -28.98
CA PRO A 315 0.32 -15.07 -30.26
C PRO A 315 1.46 -14.25 -30.88
N LEU A 316 2.54 -14.02 -30.13
CA LEU A 316 3.71 -13.25 -30.52
C LEU A 316 4.93 -14.17 -30.68
N ASP A 317 5.73 -13.95 -31.73
CA ASP A 317 7.03 -14.59 -31.85
C ASP A 317 8.08 -13.69 -31.20
N LEU A 318 8.49 -14.05 -29.97
CA LEU A 318 9.47 -13.33 -29.16
C LEU A 318 10.83 -14.05 -29.11
N SER A 319 11.09 -14.93 -30.08
CA SER A 319 12.31 -15.76 -30.11
C SER A 319 13.59 -14.91 -30.17
N ASP A 320 13.56 -13.79 -30.89
CA ASP A 320 14.70 -12.89 -31.03
C ASP A 320 14.96 -12.13 -29.72
N GLU A 321 13.91 -11.61 -29.07
CA GLU A 321 14.00 -10.92 -27.78
C GLU A 321 14.47 -11.86 -26.65
N LEU A 322 13.97 -13.10 -26.60
CA LEU A 322 14.43 -14.11 -25.64
C LEU A 322 15.91 -14.48 -25.86
N LYS A 323 16.32 -14.63 -27.12
CA LYS A 323 17.73 -14.90 -27.43
C LYS A 323 18.63 -13.74 -27.04
N PHE A 324 18.19 -12.50 -27.27
CA PHE A 324 18.93 -11.31 -26.84
C PHE A 324 19.18 -11.30 -25.32
N LEU A 325 18.18 -11.66 -24.53
CA LEU A 325 18.31 -11.81 -23.08
C LEU A 325 19.28 -12.93 -22.70
N GLU A 326 19.21 -14.09 -23.36
CA GLU A 326 20.13 -15.21 -23.12
C GLU A 326 21.59 -14.83 -23.41
N ASP A 327 21.85 -14.17 -24.54
CA ASP A 327 23.18 -13.66 -24.90
C ASP A 327 23.69 -12.65 -23.85
N LYS A 328 22.81 -11.80 -23.31
CA LYS A 328 23.13 -10.82 -22.26
C LYS A 328 23.42 -11.46 -20.90
N ALA A 329 22.68 -12.50 -20.52
CA ALA A 329 22.96 -13.28 -19.32
C ALA A 329 24.34 -13.94 -19.39
N GLU A 330 24.68 -14.55 -20.53
CA GLU A 330 26.01 -15.15 -20.72
C GLU A 330 27.14 -14.12 -20.60
N ASP A 331 26.96 -12.93 -21.19
CA ASP A 331 27.95 -11.86 -21.11
C ASP A 331 28.12 -11.34 -19.67
N HIS A 332 27.03 -11.27 -18.90
CA HIS A 332 27.06 -10.92 -17.49
C HIS A 332 27.80 -11.97 -16.65
N ASP A 333 27.49 -13.25 -16.83
CA ASP A 333 28.15 -14.33 -16.11
C ASP A 333 29.67 -14.33 -16.39
N ARG A 334 30.07 -14.13 -17.65
CA ARG A 334 31.50 -13.98 -18.01
C ARG A 334 32.15 -12.77 -17.35
N TYR A 335 31.43 -11.66 -17.22
CA TYR A 335 31.93 -10.47 -16.53
C TYR A 335 32.14 -10.76 -15.04
N VAL A 336 31.17 -11.39 -14.38
CA VAL A 336 31.26 -11.77 -12.96
C VAL A 336 32.42 -12.74 -12.73
N ASP A 337 32.54 -13.78 -13.55
CA ASP A 337 33.66 -14.73 -13.50
C ASP A 337 35.01 -14.01 -13.63
N HIS A 338 35.12 -13.07 -14.58
CA HIS A 338 36.35 -12.28 -14.76
C HIS A 338 36.67 -11.41 -13.55
N GLN A 339 35.66 -10.77 -12.92
CA GLN A 339 35.89 -9.99 -11.69
C GLN A 339 36.36 -10.87 -10.54
N ILE A 340 35.80 -12.08 -10.41
CA ILE A 340 36.23 -13.07 -9.40
C ILE A 340 37.67 -13.51 -9.65
N GLU A 341 38.05 -13.82 -10.89
CA GLU A 341 39.43 -14.14 -11.25
C GLU A 341 40.40 -13.01 -10.92
N MET A 342 40.05 -11.76 -11.26
CA MET A 342 40.88 -10.59 -10.95
C MET A 342 41.00 -10.32 -9.45
N ALA A 343 39.95 -10.57 -8.66
CA ALA A 343 40.01 -10.44 -7.21
C ALA A 343 40.95 -11.48 -6.59
N ASN A 344 40.88 -12.73 -7.06
CA ASN A 344 41.76 -13.81 -6.61
C ASN A 344 43.23 -13.57 -7.00
N ASP A 345 43.49 -12.97 -8.17
CA ASP A 345 44.86 -12.63 -8.60
C ASP A 345 45.45 -11.44 -7.81
N ARG A 346 44.61 -10.51 -7.32
CA ARG A 346 45.05 -9.39 -6.45
C ARG A 346 45.37 -9.84 -5.03
N GLU A 347 44.78 -10.92 -4.54
CA GLU A 347 45.12 -11.51 -3.23
C GLU A 347 46.48 -12.22 -3.20
N PHE A 348 47.15 -12.41 -4.36
CA PHE A 348 48.44 -13.12 -4.41
C PHE A 348 49.69 -12.23 -4.37
N ASP A 349 49.56 -10.90 -4.50
CA ASP A 349 50.71 -10.01 -4.67
C ASP A 349 50.95 -8.96 -3.55
N ASP A 350 50.16 -8.92 -2.46
CA ASP A 350 50.49 -8.07 -1.31
C ASP A 350 50.27 -8.74 0.06
N TYR A 351 51.42 -9.05 0.69
CA TYR A 351 51.69 -9.21 2.13
C TYR A 351 51.00 -10.30 2.99
N ASP A 352 51.86 -11.25 3.39
CA ASP A 352 51.94 -11.92 4.69
C ASP A 352 51.51 -11.02 5.88
N TYR A 353 50.23 -11.08 6.29
CA TYR A 353 49.78 -10.79 7.67
C TYR A 353 48.47 -11.53 7.98
N SER A 354 48.54 -12.41 8.97
CA SER A 354 47.41 -13.03 9.64
C SER A 354 46.50 -11.99 10.32
N ASP A 355 45.18 -12.26 10.34
CA ASP A 355 44.09 -11.58 11.07
C ASP A 355 43.30 -10.49 10.33
N ILE A 356 42.80 -10.79 9.12
CA ILE A 356 41.63 -10.09 8.55
C ILE A 356 40.44 -11.04 8.61
N SER A 357 39.36 -10.58 9.23
CA SER A 357 38.09 -11.32 9.38
C SER A 357 37.35 -11.39 8.05
N ASP A 358 36.87 -12.57 7.66
CA ASP A 358 36.13 -12.85 6.42
C ASP A 358 35.01 -11.81 6.12
N ASP A 359 34.40 -11.26 7.17
CA ASP A 359 33.37 -10.21 7.07
C ASP A 359 33.86 -8.92 6.35
N VAL A 360 35.14 -8.56 6.49
CA VAL A 360 35.72 -7.35 5.87
C VAL A 360 35.97 -7.56 4.38
N ILE A 361 36.37 -8.79 4.00
CA ILE A 361 36.62 -9.17 2.60
C ILE A 361 35.29 -9.19 1.83
N ILE A 362 34.24 -9.74 2.45
CA ILE A 362 32.89 -9.75 1.88
C ILE A 362 32.38 -8.30 1.67
N GLU A 363 32.60 -7.42 2.64
CA GLU A 363 32.15 -6.02 2.56
C GLU A 363 32.86 -5.23 1.45
N GLU A 364 34.15 -5.50 1.18
CA GLU A 364 34.88 -4.88 0.07
C GLU A 364 34.43 -5.39 -1.31
N ILE A 365 34.15 -6.70 -1.45
CA ILE A 365 33.61 -7.28 -2.69
C ILE A 365 32.24 -6.66 -3.03
N PHE A 366 31.36 -6.51 -2.04
CA PHE A 366 30.05 -5.90 -2.27
C PHE A 366 30.10 -4.38 -2.53
N ASN A 367 31.15 -3.70 -2.08
CA ASN A 367 31.34 -2.27 -2.36
C ASN A 367 31.93 -2.01 -3.74
N SER A 368 32.73 -2.93 -4.30
CA SER A 368 33.26 -2.80 -5.67
C SER A 368 32.23 -3.11 -6.76
N LEU A 369 31.10 -3.72 -6.41
CA LEU A 369 29.99 -4.03 -7.32
C LEU A 369 28.95 -2.89 -7.42
N LYS A 370 29.19 -1.74 -6.78
CA LYS A 370 28.26 -0.59 -6.72
C LYS A 370 28.65 0.60 -7.62
N GLU A 371 29.74 0.49 -8.38
CA GLU A 371 30.08 1.40 -9.49
C GLU A 371 29.72 0.75 -10.83
#